data_AF-A0A0R0FYV5-F1
#
_entry.id   AF-A0A0R0FYV5-F1
#
_cell.length_a   1.000
_cell.length_b   1.000
_cell.length_c   1.000
_cell.angle_alpha   90.00
_cell.angle_beta   90.00
_cell.angle_gamma   90.00
#
_symmetry.space_group_name_H-M   'P 1'
#
loop_
_entity.id
_entity.type
_entity.pdbx_description
1 polymer ?
#
loop_
_entity_poly.entity_id
_entity_poly.type
_entity_poly.pdbx_seq_one_letter_code
_entity_poly.pdbx_strand_id
1 'polypeptide(L)'
;MDASFHKLHIKKLSIGDVQRLEWEQFENKIRHWIKAAKVCVRILFASEKKLCEQIFDNIGTSIDNACFMETVKYPAIQLFKRISTNHKRTRIPPSFI
;
A
#
# COMPACT_ATOMS: atom_id res chain seq x y z
N MET A 1 8.49 -28.10 -36.05
CA MET A 1 7.57 -27.29 -35.21
C MET A 1 8.24 -26.01 -34.69
N ASP A 2 9.56 -25.82 -34.82
CA ASP A 2 10.25 -24.60 -34.33
C ASP A 2 10.17 -23.37 -35.24
N ALA A 3 9.91 -23.54 -36.55
CA ALA A 3 9.89 -22.42 -37.49
C ALA A 3 8.70 -21.46 -37.28
N SER A 4 7.58 -21.94 -36.72
CA SER A 4 6.42 -21.10 -36.40
C SER A 4 6.67 -20.16 -35.21
N PHE A 5 7.54 -20.54 -34.27
CA PHE A 5 7.90 -19.72 -33.11
C PHE A 5 8.83 -18.56 -33.45
N HIS A 6 9.50 -18.57 -34.60
CA HIS A 6 10.30 -17.43 -35.06
C HIS A 6 9.46 -16.37 -35.78
N LYS A 7 8.35 -16.75 -36.42
CA LYS A 7 7.44 -15.83 -37.12
C LYS A 7 6.49 -15.09 -36.18
N LEU A 8 6.08 -15.73 -35.10
CA LEU A 8 5.43 -15.05 -34.00
C LEU A 8 6.55 -14.49 -33.13
N HIS A 9 6.59 -13.18 -32.89
CA HIS A 9 7.59 -12.51 -32.07
C HIS A 9 7.50 -12.89 -30.57
N ILE A 10 7.18 -14.16 -30.26
CA ILE A 10 7.16 -14.78 -28.95
C ILE A 10 8.63 -15.03 -28.58
N LYS A 11 9.39 -13.95 -28.37
CA LYS A 11 10.63 -14.06 -27.63
C LYS A 11 10.24 -14.63 -26.27
N LYS A 12 10.69 -15.86 -25.99
CA LYS A 12 10.52 -16.53 -24.71
C LYS A 12 11.06 -15.59 -23.63
N LEU A 13 10.16 -14.90 -22.91
CA LEU A 13 10.54 -14.08 -21.77
C LEU A 13 11.34 -14.97 -20.82
N SER A 14 12.55 -14.54 -20.46
CA SER A 14 13.35 -15.29 -19.50
C SER A 14 12.69 -15.18 -18.11
N ILE A 15 12.97 -16.15 -17.23
CA ILE A 15 12.50 -16.08 -15.85
C ILE A 15 12.96 -14.78 -15.15
N GLY A 16 14.15 -14.28 -15.48
CA GLY A 16 14.67 -13.01 -14.98
C GLY A 16 13.88 -11.80 -15.47
N ASP A 17 13.43 -11.81 -16.73
CA ASP A 17 12.57 -10.73 -17.27
C ASP A 17 11.21 -10.71 -16.57
N VAL A 18 10.62 -11.89 -16.33
CA VAL A 18 9.34 -12.01 -15.61
C VAL A 18 9.50 -11.50 -14.18
N GLN A 19 10.56 -11.90 -13.47
CA GLN A 19 10.83 -11.44 -12.10
C GLN A 19 11.08 -9.93 -12.02
N ARG A 20 11.81 -9.36 -12.99
CA ARG A 20 12.01 -7.91 -13.05
C ARG A 20 10.70 -7.16 -13.26
N LEU A 21 9.85 -7.64 -14.18
CA LEU A 21 8.52 -7.07 -14.39
C LEU A 21 7.65 -7.16 -13.12
N GLU A 22 7.69 -8.29 -12.42
CA GLU A 22 7.01 -8.45 -11.13
C GLU A 22 7.57 -7.50 -10.07
N TRP A 23 8.89 -7.30 -10.03
CA TRP A 23 9.55 -6.37 -9.12
C TRP A 23 9.16 -4.92 -9.38
N GLU A 24 9.18 -4.47 -10.64
CA GLU A 24 8.75 -3.13 -11.01
C GLU A 24 7.27 -2.89 -10.65
N GLN A 25 6.41 -3.88 -10.86
CA GLN A 25 5.01 -3.83 -10.42
C GLN A 25 4.89 -3.75 -8.89
N PHE A 26 5.73 -4.48 -8.16
CA PHE A 26 5.76 -4.46 -6.70
C PHE A 26 6.21 -3.09 -6.16
N GLU A 27 7.31 -2.54 -6.69
CA GLU A 27 7.77 -1.21 -6.32
C GLU A 27 6.72 -0.13 -6.63
N ASN A 28 6.05 -0.22 -7.79
CA ASN A 28 4.96 0.69 -8.15
C ASN A 28 3.82 0.64 -7.12
N LYS A 29 3.45 -0.55 -6.65
CA LYS A 29 2.44 -0.73 -5.60
C LYS A 29 2.89 -0.12 -4.27
N ILE A 30 4.16 -0.30 -3.86
CA ILE A 30 4.71 0.35 -2.66
C ILE A 30 4.66 1.87 -2.78
N ARG A 31 5.13 2.42 -3.91
CA ARG A 31 5.11 3.87 -4.16
C ARG A 31 3.69 4.43 -4.09
N HIS A 32 2.73 3.75 -4.73
CA HIS A 32 1.32 4.13 -4.67
C HIS A 32 0.77 4.06 -3.24
N TRP A 33 1.11 3.01 -2.49
CA TRP A 33 0.70 2.86 -1.10
C TRP A 33 1.28 3.95 -0.19
N ILE A 34 2.57 4.30 -0.33
CA ILE A 34 3.19 5.41 0.41
C ILE A 34 2.48 6.73 0.12
N LYS A 35 2.12 6.99 -1.15
CA LYS A 35 1.34 8.19 -1.52
C LYS A 35 -0.02 8.19 -0.85
N ALA A 36 -0.76 7.09 -0.90
CA ALA A 36 -2.06 6.95 -0.24
C ALA A 36 -1.94 7.15 1.28
N ALA A 37 -0.95 6.53 1.92
CA ALA A 37 -0.70 6.68 3.35
C ALA A 37 -0.38 8.12 3.75
N LYS A 38 0.42 8.84 2.95
CA LYS A 38 0.69 10.26 3.16
C LYS A 38 -0.58 11.10 3.09
N VAL A 39 -1.47 10.83 2.14
CA VAL A 39 -2.76 11.52 2.03
C VAL A 39 -3.64 11.23 3.25
N CYS A 40 -3.77 9.96 3.64
CA CYS A 40 -4.55 9.58 4.82
C CYS A 40 -4.06 10.28 6.09
N VAL A 41 -2.75 10.28 6.35
CA VAL A 41 -2.19 10.89 7.56
C VAL A 41 -2.26 12.41 7.53
N ARG A 42 -1.82 13.04 6.43
CA ARG A 42 -1.65 14.50 6.37
C ARG A 42 -2.94 15.26 6.12
N ILE A 43 -3.91 14.63 5.47
CA ILE A 43 -5.14 15.29 5.06
C ILE A 43 -6.29 14.73 5.88
N LEU A 44 -6.60 13.44 5.75
CA LEU A 44 -7.80 12.86 6.36
C LEU A 44 -7.71 12.83 7.89
N PHE A 45 -6.66 12.25 8.48
CA PHE A 45 -6.56 12.19 9.94
C PHE A 45 -6.32 13.57 10.57
N ALA A 46 -5.65 14.48 9.86
CA ALA A 46 -5.53 15.87 10.30
C ALA A 46 -6.90 16.58 10.30
N SER A 47 -7.75 16.35 9.29
CA SER A 47 -9.09 16.93 9.26
C SER A 47 -10.01 16.33 10.31
N GLU A 48 -9.95 15.00 10.54
CA GLU A 48 -10.71 14.35 11.61
C GLU A 48 -10.31 14.90 12.98
N LYS A 49 -9.01 15.08 13.24
CA LYS A 49 -8.54 15.67 14.50
C LYS A 49 -9.10 17.07 14.70
N LYS A 50 -8.99 17.93 13.68
CA LYS A 50 -9.53 19.29 13.72
C LYS A 50 -11.04 19.29 13.95
N LEU A 51 -11.76 18.38 13.31
CA LEU A 51 -13.20 18.26 13.47
C LEU A 51 -13.57 17.85 14.90
N CYS A 52 -12.87 16.89 15.50
CA CYS A 52 -13.07 16.51 16.90
C CYS A 52 -12.79 17.70 17.84
N GLU A 53 -11.68 18.42 17.66
CA GLU A 53 -11.36 19.62 18.44
C GLU A 53 -12.47 20.68 18.35
N GLN A 54 -13.05 20.88 17.16
CA GLN A 54 -14.14 21.84 16.95
C GLN A 54 -15.49 21.40 17.55
N ILE A 55 -15.82 20.11 17.46
CA ILE A 55 -17.10 19.58 17.97
C ILE A 55 -17.10 19.56 19.50
N PHE A 56 -15.97 19.18 20.10
CA PHE A 56 -15.85 19.05 21.56
C PHE A 56 -15.15 20.24 22.22
N ASP A 57 -15.14 21.38 21.53
CA ASP A 57 -14.59 22.63 22.06
C ASP A 57 -15.27 22.99 23.38
N ASN A 58 -14.47 23.34 24.39
CA ASN A 58 -14.91 23.59 25.77
C ASN A 58 -15.55 22.41 26.52
N ILE A 59 -15.59 21.20 25.95
CA ILE A 59 -16.08 19.98 26.62
C ILE A 59 -14.91 19.24 27.30
N GLY A 60 -13.73 19.27 26.67
CA GLY A 60 -12.47 18.84 27.29
C GLY A 60 -11.57 18.04 26.35
N THR A 61 -10.25 18.27 26.46
CA THR A 61 -9.21 17.68 25.59
C THR A 61 -9.03 16.15 25.75
N SER A 62 -9.77 15.51 26.65
CA SER A 62 -9.79 14.05 26.73
C SER A 62 -10.85 13.47 25.80
N ILE A 63 -11.93 14.20 25.55
CA ILE A 63 -13.10 13.72 24.81
C ILE A 63 -12.84 13.86 23.30
N ASP A 64 -12.29 15.01 22.86
CA ASP A 64 -11.86 15.21 21.48
C ASP A 64 -10.84 14.14 21.03
N ASN A 65 -9.85 13.84 21.87
CA ASN A 65 -8.81 12.84 21.61
C ASN A 65 -9.38 11.42 21.60
N ALA A 66 -10.31 11.10 22.51
CA ALA A 66 -10.98 9.80 22.51
C ALA A 66 -11.80 9.60 21.23
N CYS A 67 -12.60 10.60 20.84
CA CYS A 67 -13.38 10.58 19.60
C CYS A 67 -12.49 10.45 18.36
N PHE A 68 -11.43 11.25 18.28
CA PHE A 68 -10.46 11.17 17.20
C PHE A 68 -9.85 9.77 17.09
N MET A 69 -9.37 9.23 18.21
CA MET A 69 -8.75 7.91 18.26
C MET A 69 -9.72 6.81 17.84
N GLU A 70 -10.97 6.84 18.30
CA GLU A 70 -11.99 5.88 17.90
C GLU A 70 -12.28 5.94 16.39
N THR A 71 -12.39 7.16 15.85
CA THR A 71 -12.70 7.43 14.44
C THR A 71 -11.59 6.93 13.51
N VAL A 72 -10.33 7.19 13.84
CA VAL A 72 -9.20 6.84 12.96
C VAL A 72 -8.61 5.45 13.21
N LYS A 73 -8.93 4.78 14.33
CA LYS A 73 -8.34 3.49 14.70
C LYS A 73 -8.47 2.43 13.61
N TYR A 74 -9.69 2.18 13.13
CA TYR A 74 -9.91 1.15 12.12
C TYR A 74 -9.31 1.52 10.75
N PRO A 75 -9.53 2.75 10.22
CA PRO A 75 -8.84 3.21 9.01
C PRO A 75 -7.31 3.12 9.10
N ALA A 76 -6.71 3.46 10.24
CA ALA A 76 -5.26 3.39 10.44
C ALA A 76 -4.76 1.92 10.40
N ILE A 77 -5.44 1.01 11.10
CA ILE A 77 -5.10 -0.43 11.05
C ILE A 77 -5.17 -0.95 9.61
N GLN A 78 -6.24 -0.61 8.88
CA GLN A 78 -6.41 -1.05 7.50
C GLN A 78 -5.34 -0.47 6.59
N LEU A 79 -4.93 0.79 6.78
CA LEU A 79 -3.88 1.42 6.00
C LEU A 79 -2.56 0.64 6.11
N PHE A 80 -2.16 0.25 7.33
CA PHE A 80 -0.89 -0.47 7.55
C PHE A 80 -0.98 -1.96 7.25
N LYS A 81 -2.13 -2.61 7.45
CA LYS A 81 -2.33 -4.04 7.13
C LYS A 81 -2.08 -4.36 5.64
N ARG A 82 -2.35 -3.41 4.73
CA ARG A 82 -2.12 -3.59 3.28
C ARG A 82 -0.65 -3.85 2.91
N ILE A 83 0.31 -3.51 3.77
CA ILE A 83 1.73 -3.84 3.56
C ILE A 83 1.98 -5.34 3.79
N SER A 84 1.45 -5.88 4.89
CA SER A 84 1.74 -7.26 5.33
C SER A 84 1.15 -8.32 4.39
N THR A 85 -0.01 -8.05 3.79
CA THR A 85 -0.68 -9.03 2.92
C THR A 85 0.01 -9.25 1.57
N ASN A 86 0.83 -8.31 1.10
CA ASN A 86 1.47 -8.43 -0.21
C ASN A 86 2.78 -9.23 -0.18
N HIS A 87 3.50 -9.26 0.95
CA HIS A 87 4.78 -9.97 1.05
C HIS A 87 4.65 -11.49 0.85
N LYS A 88 3.52 -12.10 1.24
CA LYS A 88 3.29 -13.54 1.02
C LYS A 88 3.13 -13.95 -0.45
N ARG A 89 2.98 -13.00 -1.39
CA ARG A 89 2.87 -13.31 -2.83
C ARG A 89 4.18 -13.20 -3.59
N THR A 90 5.20 -12.56 -3.05
CA THR A 90 6.52 -12.51 -3.71
C THR A 90 7.21 -13.84 -3.45
N ARG A 91 7.13 -14.77 -4.41
CA ARG A 91 8.05 -15.92 -4.47
C ARG A 91 9.46 -15.36 -4.56
N ILE A 92 10.24 -15.50 -3.49
CA ILE A 92 11.67 -15.20 -3.53
C ILE A 92 12.29 -16.18 -4.53
N PRO A 93 13.01 -15.72 -5.58
CA PRO A 93 13.70 -16.61 -6.50
C PRO A 93 14.76 -17.44 -5.76
N PRO A 94 14.91 -18.75 -6.06
CA PRO A 94 15.92 -19.59 -5.42
C PRO A 94 17.38 -19.17 -5.63
N SER A 95 17.67 -18.18 -6.49
CA SER A 95 19.04 -17.72 -6.76
C SER A 95 19.63 -16.79 -5.69
N PHE A 96 18.92 -16.56 -4.58
CA PHE A 96 19.36 -15.72 -3.46
C PHE A 96 19.43 -16.48 -2.11
N ILE A 97 19.31 -17.81 -2.13
CA ILE A 97 19.69 -18.71 -1.03
C ILE A 97 21.03 -19.35 -1.42
#